data_AF-A0A7C0WH16-F1
#
_entry.id   AF-A0A7C0WH16-F1
#
_cell.length_a   1.000
_cell.length_b   1.000
_cell.length_c   1.000
_cell.angle_alpha   90.00
_cell.angle_beta   90.00
_cell.angle_gamma   90.00
#
_symmetry.space_group_name_H-M   'P 1'
#
loop_
_entity.id
_entity.type
_entity.pdbx_description
1 polymer ?
#
loop_
_entity_poly.entity_id
_entity_poly.type
_entity_poly.pdbx_seq_one_letter_code
_entity_poly.pdbx_strand_id
1 'polypeptide(L)'
;MVLAQKLQAIENGLPFWGESPCFDEIYEYSEFGSEAGVNPYQSRGIISPYSVFLALNAVSESGQFLQLLETLYPGSVQSETGIVDAVDLNNDLPVYLKSALLQGIVLASIANSLNNSIRSLFMQTEEAQRIIPFIQSENYFNEESINQELSTVEEMIQAAINQNQWQKAKALFDYFKDLIITYNKQDQFPGLEDMETTINNLVKQNLAQLYQKAQEEINNQNFTQAIKDLLTILYYQPDNQDALDLLSLARELRAGQVELPQVTYLITNFEEGCRPNQYVSKIGPVNGPNGNIDVKILEDESEHGKVMKLKYELQPGGFNGIYINLENLTISRSGKLVLDIKGDDAIGIPDKVKIELHFKDSSWPYPAIEVSEITSDWKHLEIDLSQFLPQLPEEFELEQIAIIFEGNNVDNHQGAIYIDNIGVLQ
;
A
#
# COMPACT_ATOMS: atom_id res chain seq x y z
N MET A 1 -7.96 6.15 -19.17
CA MET A 1 -7.49 6.24 -17.77
C MET A 1 -7.03 4.88 -17.22
N VAL A 2 -7.85 3.82 -17.22
CA VAL A 2 -7.41 2.49 -16.75
C VAL A 2 -6.18 1.97 -17.52
N LEU A 3 -6.15 2.11 -18.86
CA LEU A 3 -4.95 1.78 -19.64
C LEU A 3 -3.71 2.55 -19.15
N ALA A 4 -3.84 3.85 -18.87
CA ALA A 4 -2.72 4.66 -18.41
C ALA A 4 -2.18 4.17 -17.05
N GLN A 5 -3.06 3.80 -16.12
CA GLN A 5 -2.65 3.20 -14.85
C GLN A 5 -1.95 1.84 -15.05
N LYS A 6 -2.44 1.00 -15.96
CA LYS A 6 -1.78 -0.28 -16.29
C LYS A 6 -0.39 -0.07 -16.88
N LEU A 7 -0.26 0.84 -17.84
CA LEU A 7 1.03 1.13 -18.50
C LEU A 7 2.03 1.71 -17.50
N GLN A 8 1.59 2.60 -16.62
CA GLN A 8 2.44 3.13 -15.56
C GLN A 8 2.87 2.05 -14.57
N ALA A 9 1.95 1.17 -14.13
CA ALA A 9 2.31 0.06 -13.25
C ALA A 9 3.40 -0.83 -13.88
N ILE A 10 3.29 -1.10 -15.19
CA ILE A 10 4.31 -1.82 -15.95
C ILE A 10 5.64 -1.06 -15.98
N GLU A 11 5.62 0.24 -16.25
CA GLU A 11 6.81 1.10 -16.29
C GLU A 11 7.51 1.19 -14.92
N ASN A 12 6.74 1.16 -13.83
CA ASN A 12 7.23 1.18 -12.45
C ASN A 12 7.59 -0.22 -11.92
N GLY A 13 7.45 -1.28 -12.72
CA GLY A 13 7.75 -2.65 -12.32
C GLY A 13 6.82 -3.19 -11.23
N LEU A 14 5.59 -2.65 -11.14
CA LEU A 14 4.58 -3.10 -10.19
C LEU A 14 3.84 -4.35 -10.70
N PRO A 15 3.52 -5.33 -9.83
CA PRO A 15 2.77 -6.52 -10.24
C PRO A 15 1.37 -6.22 -10.75
N PHE A 16 0.71 -5.21 -10.18
CA PHE A 16 -0.66 -4.84 -10.50
C PHE A 16 -0.82 -3.32 -10.62
N TRP A 17 -1.94 -2.92 -11.23
CA TRP A 17 -2.37 -1.53 -11.33
C TRP A 17 -3.43 -1.21 -10.27
N GLY A 18 -3.79 0.07 -10.15
CA GLY A 18 -4.86 0.52 -9.25
C GLY A 18 -4.40 1.51 -8.18
N GLU A 19 -3.28 2.20 -8.39
CA GLU A 19 -2.89 3.33 -7.55
C GLU A 19 -3.94 4.43 -7.62
N SER A 20 -4.40 4.85 -6.45
CA SER A 20 -5.47 5.82 -6.26
C SER A 20 -5.43 6.35 -4.83
N PRO A 21 -6.01 7.52 -4.50
CA PRO A 21 -5.99 8.05 -3.14
C PRO A 21 -6.56 7.07 -2.10
N CYS A 22 -5.75 6.75 -1.10
CA CYS A 22 -6.08 5.79 -0.04
C CYS A 22 -5.15 5.98 1.17
N PHE A 23 -5.42 5.23 2.23
CA PHE A 23 -4.48 5.09 3.35
C PHE A 23 -3.25 4.27 2.94
N ASP A 24 -2.08 4.72 3.39
CA ASP A 24 -0.81 4.05 3.15
C ASP A 24 -0.41 3.11 4.29
N GLU A 25 0.80 2.58 4.23
CA GLU A 25 1.34 1.60 5.17
C GLU A 25 1.52 2.13 6.60
N ILE A 26 1.51 3.46 6.77
CA ILE A 26 1.50 4.15 8.06
C ILE A 26 0.14 4.75 8.40
N TYR A 27 -0.91 4.35 7.69
CA TYR A 27 -2.29 4.80 7.90
C TYR A 27 -2.50 6.31 7.74
N GLU A 28 -1.67 6.95 6.90
CA GLU A 28 -1.87 8.32 6.44
C GLU A 28 -2.61 8.32 5.10
N TYR A 29 -3.59 9.21 4.96
CA TYR A 29 -4.32 9.34 3.70
C TYR A 29 -3.47 10.13 2.70
N SER A 30 -3.12 9.51 1.59
CA SER A 30 -2.22 10.04 0.57
C SER A 30 -2.84 9.93 -0.83
N GLU A 31 -2.36 10.76 -1.76
CA GLU A 31 -2.82 10.75 -3.15
C GLU A 31 -1.80 10.01 -4.04
N PHE A 32 -2.21 8.83 -4.51
CA PHE A 32 -1.42 8.00 -5.44
C PHE A 32 -2.06 7.96 -6.82
N GLY A 33 -1.25 7.73 -7.85
CA GLY A 33 -1.79 7.54 -9.20
C GLY A 33 -0.82 7.88 -10.32
N SER A 34 -1.41 8.14 -11.49
CA SER A 34 -0.68 8.34 -12.72
C SER A 34 -0.04 9.70 -12.87
N GLU A 35 1.21 9.70 -13.38
CA GLU A 35 1.87 10.91 -13.88
C GLU A 35 1.11 11.54 -15.07
N ALA A 36 0.12 10.84 -15.64
CA ALA A 36 -0.79 11.38 -16.64
C ALA A 36 -1.72 12.44 -16.03
N GLY A 37 -1.19 13.65 -15.79
CA GLY A 37 -1.89 14.79 -15.21
C GLY A 37 -1.03 16.05 -15.13
N VAL A 38 -1.64 17.19 -14.75
CA VAL A 38 -0.94 18.49 -14.62
C VAL A 38 -0.08 18.58 -13.35
N ASN A 39 -0.33 17.69 -12.38
CA ASN A 39 0.49 17.50 -11.19
C ASN A 39 0.60 15.98 -10.95
N PRO A 40 1.75 15.34 -11.23
CA PRO A 40 1.86 13.89 -11.14
C PRO A 40 1.71 13.46 -9.68
N TYR A 41 0.75 12.57 -9.41
CA TYR A 41 0.69 11.88 -8.13
C TYR A 41 1.90 10.97 -7.98
N GLN A 42 2.38 10.80 -6.76
CA GLN A 42 3.50 9.91 -6.50
C GLN A 42 3.05 8.45 -6.72
N SER A 43 3.84 7.68 -7.45
CA SER A 43 3.72 6.22 -7.46
C SER A 43 4.56 5.66 -6.32
N ARG A 44 3.94 4.84 -5.46
CA ARG A 44 4.59 4.20 -4.31
C ARG A 44 4.37 2.69 -4.29
N GLY A 45 3.69 2.12 -5.28
CA GLY A 45 3.28 0.73 -5.26
C GLY A 45 2.12 0.47 -4.32
N ILE A 46 1.36 1.50 -3.96
CA ILE A 46 0.21 1.40 -3.06
C ILE A 46 -1.06 1.44 -3.90
N ILE A 47 -1.65 0.27 -4.12
CA ILE A 47 -2.87 0.12 -4.90
C ILE A 47 -4.08 0.12 -3.98
N SER A 48 -5.20 0.59 -4.48
CA SER A 48 -6.45 0.54 -3.73
C SER A 48 -7.51 -0.27 -4.47
N PRO A 49 -8.10 -1.32 -3.87
CA PRO A 49 -9.10 -2.15 -4.53
C PRO A 49 -10.30 -1.36 -5.07
N TYR A 50 -10.68 -0.22 -4.46
CA TYR A 50 -11.83 0.56 -4.96
C TYR A 50 -11.61 1.08 -6.39
N SER A 51 -10.36 1.33 -6.80
CA SER A 51 -10.02 1.76 -8.15
C SER A 51 -10.40 0.70 -9.19
N VAL A 52 -10.26 -0.58 -8.84
CA VAL A 52 -10.66 -1.73 -9.65
C VAL A 52 -12.18 -1.86 -9.67
N PHE A 53 -12.85 -1.64 -8.54
CA PHE A 53 -14.32 -1.60 -8.50
C PHE A 53 -14.90 -0.51 -9.41
N LEU A 54 -14.31 0.69 -9.42
CA LEU A 54 -14.70 1.77 -10.34
C LEU A 54 -14.59 1.34 -11.81
N ALA A 55 -13.63 0.49 -12.13
CA ALA A 55 -13.37 -0.01 -13.48
C ALA A 55 -14.29 -1.16 -13.91
N LEU A 56 -15.16 -1.71 -13.04
CA LEU A 56 -16.04 -2.84 -13.36
C LEU A 56 -16.89 -2.65 -14.63
N ASN A 57 -17.27 -1.41 -14.92
CA ASN A 57 -18.07 -1.07 -16.10
C ASN A 57 -17.25 -0.68 -17.33
N ALA A 58 -15.94 -0.55 -17.18
CA ALA A 58 -15.04 -0.05 -18.20
C ALA A 58 -14.08 -1.11 -18.74
N VAL A 59 -13.76 -2.13 -17.93
CA VAL A 59 -12.72 -3.12 -18.22
C VAL A 59 -13.18 -4.51 -17.80
N SER A 60 -13.16 -5.44 -18.75
CA SER A 60 -13.82 -6.75 -18.63
C SER A 60 -13.17 -7.68 -17.59
N GLU A 61 -11.87 -7.59 -17.34
CA GLU A 61 -11.17 -8.45 -16.37
C GLU A 61 -11.26 -7.97 -14.91
N SER A 62 -11.88 -6.82 -14.63
CA SER A 62 -11.91 -6.23 -13.27
C SER A 62 -12.44 -7.20 -12.21
N GLY A 63 -13.44 -8.03 -12.56
CA GLY A 63 -13.98 -9.05 -11.64
C GLY A 63 -13.00 -10.17 -11.31
N GLN A 64 -12.19 -10.61 -12.29
CA GLN A 64 -11.14 -11.61 -12.08
C GLN A 64 -10.02 -11.03 -11.22
N PHE A 65 -9.68 -9.75 -11.43
CA PHE A 65 -8.66 -9.10 -10.62
C PHE A 65 -9.09 -8.97 -9.15
N LEU A 66 -10.38 -8.69 -8.87
CA LEU A 66 -10.89 -8.68 -7.49
C LEU A 66 -10.83 -10.07 -6.83
N GLN A 67 -11.09 -11.15 -7.58
CA GLN A 67 -10.93 -12.52 -7.07
C GLN A 67 -9.46 -12.83 -6.77
N LEU A 68 -8.55 -12.42 -7.66
CA LEU A 68 -7.13 -12.56 -7.45
C LEU A 68 -6.67 -11.81 -6.18
N LEU A 69 -7.12 -10.57 -5.96
CA LEU A 69 -6.79 -9.83 -4.74
C LEU A 69 -7.23 -10.57 -3.47
N GLU A 70 -8.42 -11.17 -3.48
CA GLU A 70 -8.90 -12.00 -2.37
C GLU A 70 -8.06 -13.28 -2.18
N THR A 71 -7.61 -13.91 -3.27
CA THR A 71 -6.71 -15.07 -3.20
C THR A 71 -5.34 -14.70 -2.63
N LEU A 72 -4.75 -13.59 -3.09
CA LEU A 72 -3.42 -13.15 -2.70
C LEU A 72 -3.39 -12.57 -1.28
N TYR A 73 -4.48 -11.91 -0.88
CA TYR A 73 -4.67 -11.24 0.39
C TYR A 73 -6.07 -11.58 0.93
N PRO A 74 -6.23 -12.73 1.62
CA PRO A 74 -7.53 -13.14 2.17
C PRO A 74 -8.15 -12.08 3.08
N GLY A 75 -9.45 -11.83 2.90
CA GLY A 75 -10.19 -10.78 3.59
C GLY A 75 -9.97 -9.38 3.03
N SER A 76 -9.25 -9.22 1.91
CA SER A 76 -9.08 -7.93 1.24
C SER A 76 -10.36 -7.44 0.58
N VAL A 77 -11.16 -8.35 0.03
CA VAL A 77 -12.44 -8.06 -0.63
C VAL A 77 -13.60 -8.65 0.17
N GLN A 78 -13.46 -9.90 0.64
CA GLN A 78 -14.49 -10.62 1.39
C GLN A 78 -14.24 -10.52 2.89
N SER A 79 -14.57 -9.37 3.48
CA SER A 79 -14.56 -9.22 4.95
C SER A 79 -15.90 -8.74 5.49
N GLU A 80 -16.23 -9.14 6.72
CA GLU A 80 -17.46 -8.73 7.41
C GLU A 80 -17.57 -7.22 7.61
N THR A 81 -16.44 -6.52 7.60
CA THR A 81 -16.37 -5.10 7.90
C THR A 81 -16.11 -4.23 6.66
N GLY A 82 -16.09 -4.81 5.44
CA GLY A 82 -15.87 -4.08 4.16
C GLY A 82 -14.50 -4.36 3.51
N ILE A 83 -14.19 -3.70 2.40
CA ILE A 83 -12.97 -3.95 1.61
C ILE A 83 -11.77 -3.25 2.26
N VAL A 84 -10.56 -3.77 2.11
CA VAL A 84 -9.33 -3.08 2.58
C VAL A 84 -9.13 -1.76 1.83
N ASP A 85 -8.52 -0.78 2.48
CA ASP A 85 -8.27 0.52 1.85
C ASP A 85 -7.22 0.39 0.75
N ALA A 86 -6.15 -0.35 1.02
CA ALA A 86 -5.03 -0.46 0.09
C ALA A 86 -4.28 -1.79 0.22
N VAL A 87 -3.42 -2.04 -0.74
CA VAL A 87 -2.36 -3.03 -0.70
C VAL A 87 -1.06 -2.35 -1.13
N ASP A 88 -0.05 -2.37 -0.27
CA ASP A 88 1.32 -1.99 -0.59
C ASP A 88 2.04 -3.18 -1.22
N LEU A 89 2.28 -3.10 -2.53
CA LEU A 89 2.91 -4.15 -3.34
C LEU A 89 4.42 -4.21 -3.15
N ASN A 90 5.05 -3.12 -2.70
CA ASN A 90 6.46 -3.14 -2.36
C ASN A 90 6.69 -3.92 -1.07
N ASN A 91 5.75 -3.79 -0.14
CA ASN A 91 5.83 -4.46 1.15
C ASN A 91 5.06 -5.80 1.20
N ASP A 92 4.26 -6.11 0.19
CA ASP A 92 3.37 -7.28 0.15
C ASP A 92 2.35 -7.26 1.30
N LEU A 93 1.70 -6.11 1.48
CA LEU A 93 0.89 -5.80 2.64
C LEU A 93 -0.52 -5.28 2.30
N PRO A 94 -1.58 -5.84 2.91
CA PRO A 94 -2.90 -5.20 2.97
C PRO A 94 -3.05 -4.14 4.10
N VAL A 95 -3.62 -2.98 3.77
CA VAL A 95 -3.97 -1.88 4.69
C VAL A 95 -5.45 -1.98 5.09
N TYR A 96 -5.72 -2.50 6.29
CA TYR A 96 -7.09 -2.81 6.76
C TYR A 96 -7.91 -1.61 7.27
N LEU A 97 -7.45 -0.38 7.08
CA LEU A 97 -8.30 0.78 7.33
C LEU A 97 -9.49 0.81 6.37
N LYS A 98 -10.53 1.52 6.76
CA LYS A 98 -11.78 1.59 5.99
C LYS A 98 -12.26 3.02 5.92
N SER A 99 -12.02 3.64 4.78
CA SER A 99 -12.60 4.93 4.47
C SER A 99 -14.07 4.79 4.07
N ALA A 100 -14.98 5.43 4.81
CA ALA A 100 -16.40 5.47 4.44
C ALA A 100 -16.62 6.01 3.01
N LEU A 101 -15.78 6.93 2.56
CA LEU A 101 -15.79 7.43 1.18
C LEU A 101 -15.50 6.31 0.19
N LEU A 102 -14.41 5.56 0.38
CA LEU A 102 -13.99 4.52 -0.54
C LEU A 102 -14.99 3.36 -0.55
N GLN A 103 -15.50 2.94 0.62
CA GLN A 103 -16.56 1.93 0.71
C GLN A 103 -17.84 2.37 -0.04
N GLY A 104 -18.23 3.65 0.09
CA GLY A 104 -19.37 4.21 -0.62
C GLY A 104 -19.19 4.20 -2.14
N ILE A 105 -17.98 4.50 -2.63
CA ILE A 105 -17.62 4.42 -4.05
C ILE A 105 -17.72 2.97 -4.54
N VAL A 106 -17.21 2.00 -3.77
CA VAL A 106 -17.33 0.58 -4.14
C VAL A 106 -18.78 0.15 -4.24
N LEU A 107 -19.59 0.45 -3.21
CA LEU A 107 -21.01 0.13 -3.21
C LEU A 107 -21.70 0.69 -4.46
N ALA A 108 -21.42 1.94 -4.79
CA ALA A 108 -22.00 2.59 -5.96
C ALA A 108 -21.54 1.94 -7.28
N SER A 109 -20.28 1.53 -7.35
CA SER A 109 -19.69 0.89 -8.53
C SER A 109 -20.29 -0.50 -8.76
N ILE A 110 -20.40 -1.32 -7.71
CA ILE A 110 -21.05 -2.64 -7.76
C ILE A 110 -22.52 -2.49 -8.19
N ALA A 111 -23.27 -1.60 -7.53
CA ALA A 111 -24.67 -1.38 -7.82
C ALA A 111 -24.88 -0.95 -9.29
N ASN A 112 -23.99 -0.10 -9.81
CA ASN A 112 -24.04 0.29 -11.21
C ASN A 112 -23.63 -0.83 -12.16
N SER A 113 -22.62 -1.64 -11.82
CA SER A 113 -22.16 -2.75 -12.66
C SER A 113 -23.19 -3.88 -12.79
N LEU A 114 -23.89 -4.20 -11.70
CA LEU A 114 -24.88 -5.28 -11.73
C LEU A 114 -26.16 -4.90 -12.48
N ASN A 115 -26.66 -3.67 -12.30
CA ASN A 115 -27.97 -3.29 -12.86
C ASN A 115 -28.15 -1.79 -13.13
N ASN A 116 -27.08 -0.99 -13.16
CA ASN A 116 -27.16 0.47 -13.32
C ASN A 116 -28.10 1.16 -12.32
N SER A 117 -28.35 0.61 -11.13
CA SER A 117 -29.39 1.13 -10.22
C SER A 117 -29.17 2.58 -9.79
N ILE A 118 -27.98 2.95 -9.32
CA ILE A 118 -27.70 4.32 -8.87
C ILE A 118 -27.75 5.30 -10.04
N ARG A 119 -27.15 4.95 -11.18
CA ARG A 119 -27.24 5.74 -12.42
C ARG A 119 -28.68 5.94 -12.83
N SER A 120 -29.48 4.88 -12.84
CA SER A 120 -30.90 4.93 -13.23
C SER A 120 -31.72 5.83 -12.30
N LEU A 121 -31.42 5.83 -10.99
CA LEU A 121 -32.05 6.75 -10.04
C LEU A 121 -31.66 8.19 -10.33
N PHE A 122 -30.37 8.47 -10.54
CA PHE A 122 -29.90 9.82 -10.88
C PHE A 122 -30.55 10.33 -12.18
N MET A 123 -30.65 9.50 -13.22
CA MET A 123 -31.22 9.89 -14.52
C MET A 123 -32.70 10.29 -14.46
N GLN A 124 -33.41 9.93 -13.39
CA GLN A 124 -34.81 10.31 -13.16
C GLN A 124 -34.97 11.67 -12.44
N THR A 125 -33.88 12.29 -12.01
CA THR A 125 -33.90 13.58 -11.30
C THR A 125 -34.07 14.77 -12.25
N GLU A 126 -34.60 15.88 -11.74
CA GLU A 126 -34.69 17.14 -12.49
C GLU A 126 -33.29 17.66 -12.86
N GLU A 127 -32.30 17.46 -11.98
CA GLU A 127 -30.91 17.81 -12.21
C GLU A 127 -30.32 17.07 -13.42
N ALA A 128 -30.54 15.77 -13.52
CA ALA A 128 -30.05 14.99 -14.67
C ALA A 128 -30.71 15.46 -15.97
N GLN A 129 -32.02 15.67 -15.98
CA GLN A 129 -32.73 16.18 -17.16
C GLN A 129 -32.22 17.56 -17.61
N ARG A 130 -31.78 18.39 -16.65
CA ARG A 130 -31.14 19.67 -16.95
C ARG A 130 -29.73 19.52 -17.52
N ILE A 131 -28.93 18.56 -17.06
CA ILE A 131 -27.51 18.41 -17.41
C ILE A 131 -27.31 17.62 -18.71
N ILE A 132 -28.12 16.58 -18.96
CA ILE A 132 -27.96 15.68 -20.10
C ILE A 132 -27.85 16.41 -21.45
N PRO A 133 -28.69 17.42 -21.77
CA PRO A 133 -28.57 18.14 -23.04
C PRO A 133 -27.22 18.83 -23.22
N PHE A 134 -26.60 19.33 -22.14
CA PHE A 134 -25.27 19.95 -22.19
C PHE A 134 -24.15 18.93 -22.43
N ILE A 135 -24.27 17.73 -21.88
CA ILE A 135 -23.30 16.66 -22.11
C ILE A 135 -23.47 16.11 -23.53
N GLN A 136 -24.70 15.85 -23.97
CA GLN A 136 -24.96 15.25 -25.28
C GLN A 136 -24.82 16.22 -26.46
N SER A 137 -24.87 17.54 -26.24
CA SER A 137 -24.64 18.52 -27.32
C SER A 137 -23.20 18.50 -27.85
N GLU A 138 -22.27 17.94 -27.10
CA GLU A 138 -20.88 17.79 -27.48
C GLU A 138 -20.65 16.38 -28.05
N ASN A 139 -20.24 16.31 -29.33
CA ASN A 139 -19.69 15.07 -29.89
C ASN A 139 -18.26 14.90 -29.36
N TYR A 140 -18.14 14.49 -28.10
CA TYR A 140 -16.84 14.29 -27.46
C TYR A 140 -15.97 13.23 -28.18
N PHE A 141 -16.60 12.27 -28.86
CA PHE A 141 -15.92 11.21 -29.60
C PHE A 141 -16.61 11.01 -30.96
N ASN A 142 -15.98 11.50 -32.02
CA ASN A 142 -16.46 11.28 -33.39
C ASN A 142 -15.78 10.03 -34.00
N GLU A 143 -16.29 9.56 -35.15
CA GLU A 143 -15.75 8.37 -35.82
C GLU A 143 -14.27 8.51 -36.22
N GLU A 144 -13.83 9.72 -36.58
CA GLU A 144 -12.43 10.00 -36.91
C GLU A 144 -11.53 9.80 -35.69
N SER A 145 -11.91 10.34 -34.53
CA SER A 145 -11.19 10.17 -33.26
C SER A 145 -11.12 8.71 -32.83
N ILE A 146 -12.23 7.96 -32.96
CA ILE A 146 -12.27 6.53 -32.63
C ILE A 146 -11.33 5.74 -33.54
N ASN A 147 -11.40 5.97 -34.86
CA ASN A 147 -10.54 5.26 -35.82
C ASN A 147 -9.06 5.64 -35.62
N GLN A 148 -8.75 6.89 -35.27
CA GLN A 148 -7.40 7.34 -34.96
C GLN A 148 -6.87 6.67 -33.70
N GLU A 149 -7.69 6.57 -32.63
CA GLU A 149 -7.32 5.88 -31.40
C GLU A 149 -7.05 4.39 -31.65
N LEU A 150 -7.95 3.70 -32.37
CA LEU A 150 -7.75 2.31 -32.77
C LEU A 150 -6.44 2.11 -33.55
N SER A 151 -6.19 2.94 -34.56
CA SER A 151 -4.96 2.84 -35.38
C SER A 151 -3.71 3.08 -34.52
N THR A 152 -3.75 4.07 -33.62
CA THR A 152 -2.64 4.39 -32.72
C THR A 152 -2.34 3.24 -31.77
N VAL A 153 -3.39 2.66 -31.17
CA VAL A 153 -3.23 1.53 -30.23
C VAL A 153 -2.71 0.29 -30.97
N GLU A 154 -3.18 0.00 -32.18
CA GLU A 154 -2.67 -1.10 -33.00
C GLU A 154 -1.16 -0.94 -33.31
N GLU A 155 -0.73 0.25 -33.71
CA GLU A 155 0.70 0.55 -33.92
C GLU A 155 1.52 0.36 -32.64
N MET A 156 0.98 0.80 -31.49
CA MET A 156 1.64 0.61 -30.20
C MET A 156 1.74 -0.86 -29.79
N ILE A 157 0.73 -1.69 -30.08
CA ILE A 157 0.77 -3.14 -29.85
C ILE A 157 1.90 -3.75 -30.68
N GLN A 158 1.98 -3.43 -31.97
CA GLN A 158 3.03 -3.96 -32.85
C GLN A 158 4.42 -3.53 -32.40
N ALA A 159 4.58 -2.27 -31.99
CA ALA A 159 5.83 -1.79 -31.42
C ALA A 159 6.21 -2.55 -30.14
N ALA A 160 5.26 -2.79 -29.24
CA ALA A 160 5.49 -3.54 -28.01
C ALA A 160 5.86 -5.00 -28.27
N ILE A 161 5.20 -5.68 -29.22
CA ILE A 161 5.55 -7.03 -29.67
C ILE A 161 6.98 -7.07 -30.20
N ASN A 162 7.33 -6.15 -31.12
CA ASN A 162 8.66 -6.09 -31.73
C ASN A 162 9.79 -5.81 -30.72
N GLN A 163 9.47 -5.15 -29.62
CA GLN A 163 10.40 -4.84 -28.53
C GLN A 163 10.38 -5.88 -27.40
N ASN A 164 9.63 -6.98 -27.55
CA ASN A 164 9.42 -7.99 -26.51
C ASN A 164 8.86 -7.41 -25.18
N GLN A 165 8.10 -6.31 -25.27
CA GLN A 165 7.43 -5.67 -24.13
C GLN A 165 6.08 -6.36 -23.87
N TRP A 166 6.13 -7.61 -23.41
CA TRP A 166 4.97 -8.51 -23.37
C TRP A 166 3.82 -8.00 -22.49
N GLN A 167 4.10 -7.41 -21.31
CA GLN A 167 3.08 -6.83 -20.43
C GLN A 167 2.37 -5.66 -21.12
N LYS A 168 3.14 -4.78 -21.76
CA LYS A 168 2.61 -3.62 -22.50
C LYS A 168 1.78 -4.06 -23.70
N ALA A 169 2.26 -5.04 -24.46
CA ALA A 169 1.52 -5.62 -25.57
C ALA A 169 0.18 -6.20 -25.12
N LYS A 170 0.15 -6.95 -24.01
CA LYS A 170 -1.08 -7.51 -23.44
C LYS A 170 -2.05 -6.42 -22.97
N ALA A 171 -1.58 -5.45 -22.19
CA ALA A 171 -2.41 -4.37 -21.68
C ALA A 171 -3.03 -3.50 -22.79
N LEU A 172 -2.25 -3.19 -23.84
CA LEU A 172 -2.74 -2.46 -25.01
C LEU A 172 -3.74 -3.30 -25.81
N PHE A 173 -3.49 -4.59 -25.96
CA PHE A 173 -4.38 -5.49 -26.70
C PHE A 173 -5.73 -5.71 -26.02
N ASP A 174 -5.75 -5.85 -24.69
CA ASP A 174 -7.00 -5.94 -23.93
C ASP A 174 -7.82 -4.66 -24.07
N TYR A 175 -7.16 -3.51 -23.95
CA TYR A 175 -7.80 -2.22 -24.19
C TYR A 175 -8.31 -2.08 -25.63
N PHE A 176 -7.53 -2.52 -26.62
CA PHE A 176 -7.93 -2.53 -28.02
C PHE A 176 -9.18 -3.39 -28.24
N LYS A 177 -9.24 -4.58 -27.63
CA LYS A 177 -10.43 -5.46 -27.64
C LYS A 177 -11.64 -4.77 -27.01
N ASP A 178 -11.47 -4.10 -25.88
CA ASP A 178 -12.56 -3.35 -25.24
C ASP A 178 -13.06 -2.21 -26.14
N LEU A 179 -12.18 -1.48 -26.83
CA LEU A 179 -12.55 -0.41 -27.77
C LEU A 179 -13.34 -0.94 -28.98
N ILE A 180 -12.84 -1.98 -29.66
CA ILE A 180 -13.53 -2.52 -30.85
C ILE A 180 -14.89 -3.11 -30.48
N ILE A 181 -15.04 -3.69 -29.28
CA ILE A 181 -16.33 -4.19 -28.80
C ILE A 181 -17.27 -3.01 -28.51
N THR A 182 -16.79 -2.02 -27.77
CA THR A 182 -17.56 -0.82 -27.38
C THR A 182 -18.10 -0.06 -28.59
N TYR A 183 -17.30 0.04 -29.65
CA TYR A 183 -17.67 0.78 -30.86
C TYR A 183 -18.19 -0.10 -32.01
N ASN A 184 -18.40 -1.41 -31.78
CA ASN A 184 -18.84 -2.39 -32.78
C ASN A 184 -17.99 -2.40 -34.07
N LYS A 185 -16.66 -2.44 -33.91
CA LYS A 185 -15.66 -2.39 -35.00
C LYS A 185 -14.98 -3.74 -35.27
N GLN A 186 -15.46 -4.84 -34.70
CA GLN A 186 -14.81 -6.15 -34.76
C GLN A 186 -14.54 -6.62 -36.20
N ASP A 187 -15.50 -6.43 -37.11
CA ASP A 187 -15.39 -6.83 -38.52
C ASP A 187 -14.27 -6.09 -39.29
N GLN A 188 -13.72 -5.01 -38.73
CA GLN A 188 -12.65 -4.22 -39.34
C GLN A 188 -11.25 -4.79 -39.05
N PHE A 189 -11.14 -5.74 -38.12
CA PHE A 189 -9.87 -6.30 -37.66
C PHE A 189 -9.83 -7.83 -37.77
N PRO A 190 -9.83 -8.40 -38.99
CA PRO A 190 -9.85 -9.86 -39.19
C PRO A 190 -8.59 -10.59 -38.68
N GLY A 191 -7.48 -9.87 -38.46
CA GLY A 191 -6.24 -10.43 -37.90
C GLY A 191 -6.19 -10.46 -36.37
N LEU A 192 -7.29 -10.15 -35.68
CA LEU A 192 -7.32 -10.06 -34.22
C LEU A 192 -6.95 -11.38 -33.53
N GLU A 193 -7.41 -12.52 -34.06
CA GLU A 193 -7.11 -13.85 -33.50
C GLU A 193 -5.62 -14.21 -33.63
N ASP A 194 -4.98 -13.85 -34.75
CA ASP A 194 -3.55 -14.06 -34.97
C ASP A 194 -2.70 -13.19 -34.03
N MET A 195 -3.13 -11.94 -33.82
CA MET A 195 -2.51 -11.01 -32.87
C MET A 195 -2.65 -11.53 -31.43
N GLU A 196 -3.85 -11.98 -31.04
CA GLU A 196 -4.11 -12.59 -29.73
C GLU A 196 -3.21 -13.81 -29.50
N THR A 197 -3.10 -14.68 -30.49
CA THR A 197 -2.23 -15.88 -30.42
C THR A 197 -0.77 -15.49 -30.25
N THR A 198 -0.31 -14.47 -30.99
CA THR A 198 1.07 -13.96 -30.89
C THR A 198 1.37 -13.43 -29.50
N ILE A 199 0.48 -12.60 -28.95
CA ILE A 199 0.63 -12.00 -27.62
C ILE A 199 0.55 -13.08 -26.53
N ASN A 200 -0.37 -14.03 -26.63
CA ASN A 200 -0.51 -15.12 -25.65
C ASN A 200 0.74 -16.01 -25.62
N ASN A 201 1.35 -16.28 -26.77
CA ASN A 201 2.63 -17.00 -26.83
C ASN A 201 3.76 -16.18 -26.17
N LEU A 202 3.80 -14.88 -26.43
CA LEU A 202 4.77 -13.96 -25.84
C LEU A 202 4.64 -13.92 -24.30
N VAL A 203 3.41 -13.75 -23.79
CA VAL A 203 3.09 -13.79 -22.35
C VAL A 203 3.55 -15.13 -21.77
N LYS A 204 3.14 -16.26 -22.35
CA LYS A 204 3.48 -17.59 -21.85
C LYS A 204 5.00 -17.81 -21.75
N GLN A 205 5.76 -17.40 -22.75
CA GLN A 205 7.22 -17.52 -22.74
C GLN A 205 7.86 -16.68 -21.63
N ASN A 206 7.46 -15.42 -21.50
CA ASN A 206 8.04 -14.51 -20.53
C ASN A 206 7.63 -14.88 -19.08
N LEU A 207 6.42 -15.39 -18.86
CA LEU A 207 6.00 -15.91 -17.56
C LEU A 207 6.83 -17.12 -17.11
N ALA A 208 7.19 -18.02 -18.02
CA ALA A 208 8.08 -19.14 -17.70
C ALA A 208 9.49 -18.67 -17.29
N GLN A 209 10.02 -17.63 -17.96
CA GLN A 209 11.30 -17.02 -17.59
C GLN A 209 11.22 -16.32 -16.23
N LEU A 210 10.11 -15.61 -15.98
CA LEU A 210 9.87 -14.92 -14.72
C LEU A 210 9.76 -15.91 -13.54
N TYR A 211 9.17 -17.08 -13.77
CA TYR A 211 9.08 -18.15 -12.77
C TYR A 211 10.47 -18.70 -12.41
N GLN A 212 11.32 -18.95 -13.41
CA GLN A 212 12.71 -19.36 -13.19
C GLN A 212 13.49 -18.29 -12.41
N LYS A 213 13.33 -17.03 -12.79
CA LYS A 213 13.94 -15.90 -12.05
C LYS A 213 13.47 -15.87 -10.60
N ALA A 214 12.17 -16.02 -10.32
CA ALA A 214 11.67 -16.06 -8.96
C ALA A 214 12.29 -17.20 -8.12
N GLN A 215 12.52 -18.37 -8.71
CA GLN A 215 13.24 -19.47 -8.04
C GLN A 215 14.70 -19.11 -7.76
N GLU A 216 15.38 -18.45 -8.69
CA GLU A 216 16.75 -17.95 -8.48
C GLU A 216 16.81 -16.91 -7.38
N GLU A 217 15.88 -15.95 -7.35
CA GLU A 217 15.80 -14.92 -6.31
C GLU A 217 15.56 -15.54 -4.91
N ILE A 218 14.69 -16.56 -4.80
CA ILE A 218 14.49 -17.34 -3.56
C ILE A 218 15.79 -18.01 -3.11
N ASN A 219 16.53 -18.65 -4.04
CA ASN A 219 17.81 -19.28 -3.71
C ASN A 219 18.88 -18.27 -3.27
N ASN A 220 18.81 -17.05 -3.80
CA ASN A 220 19.65 -15.92 -3.43
C ASN A 220 19.15 -15.17 -2.19
N GLN A 221 18.07 -15.64 -1.55
CA GLN A 221 17.40 -15.01 -0.41
C GLN A 221 16.86 -13.59 -0.70
N ASN A 222 16.68 -13.25 -1.97
CA ASN A 222 16.04 -12.01 -2.41
C ASN A 222 14.51 -12.19 -2.50
N PHE A 223 13.88 -12.38 -1.35
CA PHE A 223 12.46 -12.73 -1.29
C PHE A 223 11.53 -11.63 -1.78
N THR A 224 11.89 -10.37 -1.60
CA THR A 224 11.07 -9.23 -2.06
C THR A 224 10.95 -9.20 -3.58
N GLN A 225 12.04 -9.44 -4.31
CA GLN A 225 11.97 -9.54 -5.77
C GLN A 225 11.24 -10.82 -6.22
N ALA A 226 11.47 -11.95 -5.55
CA ALA A 226 10.76 -13.19 -5.87
C ALA A 226 9.24 -13.05 -5.72
N ILE A 227 8.78 -12.43 -4.63
CA ILE A 227 7.37 -12.15 -4.37
C ILE A 227 6.80 -11.26 -5.47
N LYS A 228 7.48 -10.17 -5.84
CA LYS A 228 7.04 -9.29 -6.95
C LYS A 228 6.91 -10.04 -8.28
N ASP A 229 7.90 -10.88 -8.61
CA ASP A 229 7.89 -11.69 -9.83
C ASP A 229 6.71 -12.69 -9.82
N LEU A 230 6.44 -13.33 -8.68
CA LEU A 230 5.33 -14.29 -8.51
C LEU A 230 3.96 -13.63 -8.53
N LEU A 231 3.81 -12.48 -7.88
CA LEU A 231 2.59 -11.66 -7.97
C LEU A 231 2.31 -11.25 -9.42
N THR A 232 3.36 -10.88 -10.18
CA THR A 232 3.23 -10.56 -11.60
C THR A 232 2.78 -11.78 -12.40
N ILE A 233 3.31 -12.97 -12.13
CA ILE A 233 2.85 -14.21 -12.78
C ILE A 233 1.36 -14.42 -12.51
N LEU A 234 0.94 -14.31 -11.25
CA LEU A 234 -0.44 -14.54 -10.83
C LEU A 234 -1.41 -13.49 -11.37
N TYR A 235 -0.95 -12.27 -11.67
CA TYR A 235 -1.75 -11.28 -12.38
C TYR A 235 -2.19 -11.77 -13.76
N TYR A 236 -1.28 -12.39 -14.52
CA TYR A 236 -1.54 -12.86 -15.88
C TYR A 236 -2.03 -14.32 -15.93
N GLN A 237 -1.78 -15.11 -14.88
CA GLN A 237 -2.22 -16.49 -14.73
C GLN A 237 -2.72 -16.75 -13.29
N PRO A 238 -3.92 -16.27 -12.92
CA PRO A 238 -4.44 -16.39 -11.55
C PRO A 238 -4.54 -17.84 -11.04
N ASP A 239 -4.78 -18.79 -11.94
CA ASP A 239 -4.95 -20.21 -11.60
C ASP A 239 -3.61 -21.00 -11.54
N ASN A 240 -2.46 -20.32 -11.58
CA ASN A 240 -1.14 -20.97 -11.56
C ASN A 240 -0.79 -21.44 -10.13
N GLN A 241 -1.16 -22.68 -9.81
CA GLN A 241 -0.92 -23.27 -8.49
C GLN A 241 0.57 -23.34 -8.11
N ASP A 242 1.46 -23.64 -9.05
CA ASP A 242 2.90 -23.70 -8.79
C ASP A 242 3.47 -22.34 -8.38
N ALA A 243 2.94 -21.25 -8.95
CA ALA A 243 3.30 -19.89 -8.56
C ALA A 243 2.68 -19.48 -7.21
N LEU A 244 1.45 -19.92 -6.89
CA LEU A 244 0.84 -19.71 -5.58
C LEU A 244 1.61 -20.43 -4.46
N ASP A 245 1.98 -21.69 -4.68
CA ASP A 245 2.74 -22.48 -3.72
C ASP A 245 4.13 -21.86 -3.49
N LEU A 246 4.79 -21.43 -4.58
CA LEU A 246 6.09 -20.78 -4.50
C LEU A 246 6.02 -19.38 -3.85
N LEU A 247 4.95 -18.63 -4.07
CA LEU A 247 4.69 -17.36 -3.39
C LEU A 247 4.53 -17.57 -1.89
N SER A 248 3.77 -18.61 -1.51
CA SER A 248 3.56 -18.96 -0.11
C SER A 248 4.89 -19.34 0.55
N LEU A 249 5.71 -20.17 -0.11
CA LEU A 249 7.06 -20.50 0.36
C LEU A 249 7.97 -19.26 0.48
N ALA A 250 7.97 -18.38 -0.51
CA ALA A 250 8.78 -17.16 -0.47
C ALA A 250 8.40 -16.26 0.71
N ARG A 251 7.10 -16.11 0.98
CA ARG A 251 6.57 -15.38 2.15
C ARG A 251 6.98 -16.04 3.46
N GLU A 252 6.86 -17.36 3.56
CA GLU A 252 7.27 -18.14 4.73
C GLU A 252 8.78 -18.03 5.01
N LEU A 253 9.62 -18.14 3.97
CA LEU A 253 11.06 -18.00 4.09
C LEU A 253 11.48 -16.58 4.48
N ARG A 254 10.84 -15.56 3.88
CA ARG A 254 11.04 -14.15 4.27
C ARG A 254 10.70 -13.94 5.75
N ALA A 255 9.55 -14.44 6.19
CA ALA A 255 9.13 -14.35 7.59
C ALA A 255 10.04 -15.15 8.54
N GLY A 256 10.60 -16.27 8.06
CA GLY A 256 11.52 -17.11 8.84
C GLY A 256 12.94 -16.56 9.00
N GLN A 257 13.32 -15.51 8.27
CA GLN A 257 14.59 -14.81 8.46
C GLN A 257 14.59 -13.82 9.62
N VAL A 258 13.41 -13.56 10.18
CA VAL A 258 13.19 -12.55 11.19
C VAL A 258 13.13 -13.19 12.57
N GLU A 259 13.98 -12.74 13.49
CA GLU A 259 13.84 -13.10 14.90
C GLU A 259 12.78 -12.22 15.57
N LEU A 260 11.64 -12.80 15.92
CA LEU A 260 10.61 -12.09 16.67
C LEU A 260 11.00 -11.91 18.14
N PRO A 261 10.80 -10.72 18.72
CA PRO A 261 11.08 -10.48 20.12
C PRO A 261 10.15 -11.36 20.98
N GLN A 262 10.74 -12.02 21.99
CA GLN A 262 10.00 -12.87 22.91
C GLN A 262 9.30 -12.02 23.99
N VAL A 263 8.21 -11.36 23.60
CA VAL A 263 7.41 -10.47 24.46
C VAL A 263 6.04 -11.05 24.81
N THR A 264 5.46 -10.63 25.93
CA THR A 264 4.10 -11.03 26.33
C THR A 264 3.06 -10.49 25.36
N TYR A 265 3.22 -9.22 24.95
CA TYR A 265 2.39 -8.56 23.97
C TYR A 265 3.27 -7.89 22.92
N LEU A 266 3.37 -8.46 21.73
CA LEU A 266 3.98 -7.77 20.59
C LEU A 266 3.01 -6.66 20.13
N ILE A 267 3.47 -5.43 19.97
CA ILE A 267 2.64 -4.33 19.46
C ILE A 267 2.85 -4.20 17.96
N THR A 268 4.10 -4.06 17.54
CA THR A 268 4.49 -4.07 16.13
C THR A 268 5.97 -4.43 16.02
N ASN A 269 6.33 -5.14 14.96
CA ASN A 269 7.70 -5.40 14.56
C ASN A 269 7.95 -4.94 13.12
N PHE A 270 7.00 -4.35 12.40
CA PHE A 270 7.20 -3.91 11.00
C PHE A 270 7.71 -4.96 9.98
N GLU A 271 8.05 -6.19 10.39
CA GLU A 271 8.73 -7.23 9.60
C GLU A 271 7.83 -7.77 8.49
N GLU A 272 6.55 -7.93 8.79
CA GLU A 272 5.53 -8.23 7.79
C GLU A 272 5.17 -7.00 6.93
N GLY A 273 5.83 -5.86 7.17
CA GLY A 273 5.59 -4.62 6.48
C GLY A 273 4.20 -4.08 6.74
N CYS A 274 3.72 -4.11 7.99
CA CYS A 274 2.48 -3.53 8.55
C CYS A 274 1.22 -4.40 8.64
N ARG A 275 1.31 -5.63 9.13
CA ARG A 275 0.22 -6.05 10.02
C ARG A 275 0.61 -5.55 11.40
N PRO A 276 0.09 -4.39 11.85
CA PRO A 276 0.21 -4.11 13.26
C PRO A 276 -0.41 -5.29 13.99
N ASN A 277 0.17 -5.72 15.11
CA ASN A 277 -0.43 -6.80 15.87
C ASN A 277 -1.90 -6.43 16.21
N GLN A 278 -2.72 -7.41 16.61
CA GLN A 278 -4.14 -7.27 16.95
C GLN A 278 -4.52 -6.07 17.83
N TYR A 279 -3.54 -5.42 18.45
CA TYR A 279 -3.69 -4.23 19.29
C TYR A 279 -3.63 -2.91 18.53
N VAL A 280 -2.89 -2.77 17.42
CA VAL A 280 -2.66 -1.44 16.83
C VAL A 280 -3.74 -1.11 15.81
N SER A 281 -4.43 0.01 16.03
CA SER A 281 -5.51 0.49 15.16
C SER A 281 -5.07 1.57 14.18
N LYS A 282 -4.04 2.34 14.52
CA LYS A 282 -3.49 3.40 13.69
C LYS A 282 -2.06 3.75 14.09
N ILE A 283 -1.24 4.10 13.12
CA ILE A 283 0.03 4.81 13.31
C ILE A 283 -0.12 6.16 12.61
N GLY A 284 0.59 7.19 13.03
CA GLY A 284 0.58 8.43 12.27
C GLY A 284 1.57 9.47 12.78
N PRO A 285 1.87 10.48 11.94
CA PRO A 285 2.75 11.56 12.32
C PRO A 285 2.10 12.48 13.36
N VAL A 286 2.92 12.98 14.28
CA VAL A 286 2.64 14.12 15.14
C VAL A 286 3.44 15.29 14.59
N ASN A 287 2.75 16.31 14.05
CA ASN A 287 3.39 17.54 13.60
C ASN A 287 2.96 18.69 14.50
N GLY A 288 3.83 19.05 15.44
CA GLY A 288 3.65 20.25 16.26
C GLY A 288 3.95 21.53 15.48
N PRO A 289 3.75 22.71 16.10
CA PRO A 289 4.28 23.95 15.54
C PRO A 289 5.75 23.77 15.20
N ASN A 290 6.23 24.33 14.08
CA ASN A 290 7.65 24.35 13.76
C ASN A 290 8.33 22.96 13.66
N GLY A 291 7.57 21.88 13.51
CA GLY A 291 8.08 20.53 13.34
C GLY A 291 7.47 19.85 12.13
N ASN A 292 8.30 19.09 11.41
CA ASN A 292 7.86 18.23 10.32
C ASN A 292 8.54 16.87 10.43
N ILE A 293 7.81 15.78 10.20
CA ILE A 293 8.35 14.42 10.22
C ILE A 293 8.01 13.68 8.93
N ASP A 294 8.99 12.96 8.40
CA ASP A 294 8.85 12.01 7.30
C ASP A 294 8.98 10.60 7.88
N VAL A 295 7.92 9.80 7.74
CA VAL A 295 7.80 8.46 8.30
C VAL A 295 7.74 7.47 7.14
N LYS A 296 8.58 6.44 7.18
CA LYS A 296 8.66 5.41 6.13
C LYS A 296 8.91 4.04 6.73
N ILE A 297 8.33 3.00 6.13
CA ILE A 297 8.74 1.62 6.36
C ILE A 297 9.75 1.24 5.28
N LEU A 298 10.93 0.76 5.69
CA LEU A 298 12.04 0.44 4.80
C LEU A 298 12.63 -0.93 5.17
N GLU A 299 13.26 -1.60 4.22
CA GLU A 299 14.07 -2.78 4.54
C GLU A 299 15.34 -2.36 5.29
N ASP A 300 15.73 -3.14 6.31
CA ASP A 300 17.02 -3.02 6.97
C ASP A 300 17.96 -4.11 6.43
N GLU A 301 19.12 -3.72 5.88
CA GLU A 301 20.04 -4.69 5.26
C GLU A 301 20.87 -5.48 6.30
N SER A 302 20.65 -5.24 7.60
CA SER A 302 21.51 -5.73 8.67
C SER A 302 20.86 -6.80 9.55
N GLU A 303 20.05 -6.38 10.53
CA GLU A 303 19.66 -7.21 11.68
C GLU A 303 18.14 -7.41 11.76
N HIS A 304 17.39 -6.51 11.14
CA HIS A 304 15.94 -6.56 11.01
C HIS A 304 15.58 -6.76 9.53
N GLY A 305 14.40 -7.28 9.21
CA GLY A 305 13.92 -7.35 7.83
C GLY A 305 13.35 -6.01 7.38
N LYS A 306 12.37 -5.47 8.10
CA LYS A 306 11.77 -4.15 7.84
C LYS A 306 11.59 -3.34 9.11
N VAL A 307 11.83 -2.04 9.00
CA VAL A 307 11.83 -1.12 10.14
C VAL A 307 11.16 0.20 9.82
N MET A 308 10.70 0.89 10.86
CA MET A 308 10.16 2.23 10.72
C MET A 308 11.25 3.28 10.84
N LYS A 309 11.47 4.05 9.78
CA LYS A 309 12.35 5.22 9.77
C LYS A 309 11.57 6.49 10.07
N LEU A 310 12.02 7.23 11.08
CA LEU A 310 11.50 8.52 11.50
C LEU A 310 12.53 9.60 11.20
N LYS A 311 12.34 10.37 10.12
CA LYS A 311 13.20 11.51 9.79
C LYS A 311 12.53 12.80 10.27
N TYR A 312 13.15 13.47 11.23
CA TYR A 312 12.61 14.67 11.86
C TYR A 312 13.34 15.93 11.38
N GLU A 313 12.59 17.02 11.25
CA GLU A 313 13.10 18.38 11.07
C GLU A 313 12.36 19.32 12.02
N LEU A 314 13.12 20.07 12.82
CA LEU A 314 12.61 20.92 13.89
C LEU A 314 13.19 22.34 13.76
N GLN A 315 12.33 23.34 13.91
CA GLN A 315 12.74 24.71 14.19
C GLN A 315 12.60 25.00 15.69
N PRO A 316 13.25 26.06 16.22
CA PRO A 316 13.18 26.40 17.64
C PRO A 316 11.75 26.44 18.19
N GLY A 317 11.55 25.81 19.35
CA GLY A 317 10.24 25.68 19.99
C GLY A 317 9.27 24.69 19.33
N GLY A 318 9.72 23.94 18.32
CA GLY A 318 8.91 22.94 17.65
C GLY A 318 9.00 21.54 18.27
N PHE A 319 8.04 20.69 17.90
CA PHE A 319 8.06 19.26 18.20
C PHE A 319 7.43 18.49 17.04
N ASN A 320 7.82 17.24 16.88
CA ASN A 320 7.20 16.30 15.96
C ASN A 320 7.41 14.87 16.47
N GLY A 321 6.93 13.86 15.75
CA GLY A 321 7.06 12.48 16.19
C GLY A 321 6.04 11.57 15.53
N ILE A 322 5.79 10.43 16.13
CA ILE A 322 4.70 9.53 15.75
C ILE A 322 3.83 9.20 16.95
N TYR A 323 2.62 8.74 16.65
CA TYR A 323 1.79 8.01 17.59
C TYR A 323 1.41 6.64 17.03
N ILE A 324 1.18 5.70 17.93
CA ILE A 324 0.69 4.34 17.68
C ILE A 324 -0.54 4.17 18.57
N ASN A 325 -1.73 4.23 17.98
CA ASN A 325 -3.00 3.98 18.66
C ASN A 325 -3.21 2.49 18.85
N LEU A 326 -3.71 2.14 20.03
CA LEU A 326 -3.90 0.78 20.51
C LEU A 326 -5.34 0.58 20.95
N GLU A 327 -5.85 -0.62 20.72
CA GLU A 327 -7.17 -1.09 21.13
C GLU A 327 -7.04 -2.39 21.90
N ASN A 328 -7.85 -2.54 22.95
CA ASN A 328 -7.98 -3.79 23.72
C ASN A 328 -6.67 -4.30 24.36
N LEU A 329 -5.73 -3.42 24.72
CA LEU A 329 -4.47 -3.79 25.37
C LEU A 329 -4.42 -3.31 26.83
N THR A 330 -4.67 -4.24 27.76
CA THR A 330 -4.52 -3.99 29.20
C THR A 330 -3.16 -4.46 29.68
N ILE A 331 -2.39 -3.59 30.34
CA ILE A 331 -1.05 -3.90 30.83
C ILE A 331 -0.83 -3.55 32.31
N SER A 332 0.11 -4.25 32.95
CA SER A 332 0.55 -3.95 34.32
C SER A 332 1.74 -3.00 34.34
N ARG A 333 1.75 -2.05 35.27
CA ARG A 333 2.92 -1.18 35.55
C ARG A 333 4.16 -1.93 36.02
N SER A 334 4.00 -3.17 36.49
CA SER A 334 5.14 -4.02 36.86
C SER A 334 5.90 -4.57 35.65
N GLY A 335 5.32 -4.47 34.45
CA GLY A 335 5.93 -4.89 33.20
C GLY A 335 6.94 -3.87 32.63
N LYS A 336 7.40 -4.18 31.41
CA LYS A 336 8.35 -3.35 30.66
C LYS A 336 7.85 -3.08 29.25
N LEU A 337 8.02 -1.84 28.79
CA LEU A 337 7.95 -1.52 27.36
C LEU A 337 9.28 -1.93 26.71
N VAL A 338 9.20 -2.61 25.57
CA VAL A 338 10.35 -3.08 24.81
C VAL A 338 10.31 -2.46 23.42
N LEU A 339 11.47 -2.03 22.91
CA LEU A 339 11.65 -1.65 21.51
C LEU A 339 13.12 -1.74 21.10
N ASP A 340 13.37 -1.93 19.82
CA ASP A 340 14.69 -1.75 19.21
C ASP A 340 14.79 -0.36 18.58
N ILE A 341 15.93 0.30 18.76
CA ILE A 341 16.18 1.64 18.21
C ILE A 341 17.63 1.79 17.73
N LYS A 342 17.81 2.49 16.61
CA LYS A 342 19.11 3.06 16.21
C LYS A 342 18.94 4.43 15.57
N GLY A 343 20.01 5.22 15.54
CA GLY A 343 20.08 6.51 14.85
C GLY A 343 20.66 6.37 13.44
N ASP A 344 20.34 7.34 12.59
CA ASP A 344 20.92 7.49 11.25
C ASP A 344 22.11 8.47 11.31
N ASP A 345 23.33 7.96 11.19
CA ASP A 345 24.56 8.78 11.24
C ASP A 345 24.75 9.67 10.01
N ALA A 346 24.18 9.28 8.86
CA ALA A 346 24.26 10.03 7.61
C ALA A 346 23.39 11.29 7.63
N ILE A 347 22.27 11.27 8.35
CA ILE A 347 21.35 12.41 8.51
C ILE A 347 21.62 13.19 9.80
N GLY A 348 21.90 12.48 10.90
CA GLY A 348 22.06 13.01 12.24
C GLY A 348 21.33 12.16 13.28
N ILE A 349 21.99 11.91 14.41
CA ILE A 349 21.44 11.13 15.52
C ILE A 349 20.89 12.09 16.58
N PRO A 350 19.64 11.92 17.06
CA PRO A 350 19.12 12.71 18.16
C PRO A 350 19.77 12.31 19.49
N ASP A 351 20.10 13.28 20.33
CA ASP A 351 20.63 13.00 21.67
C ASP A 351 19.59 12.33 22.57
N LYS A 352 18.31 12.67 22.35
CA LYS A 352 17.16 12.18 23.11
C LYS A 352 15.93 12.00 22.24
N VAL A 353 15.10 11.03 22.61
CA VAL A 353 13.73 10.90 22.14
C VAL A 353 12.81 10.71 23.34
N LYS A 354 11.63 11.34 23.31
CA LYS A 354 10.64 11.22 24.38
C LYS A 354 9.62 10.15 24.01
N ILE A 355 9.34 9.24 24.92
CA ILE A 355 8.26 8.26 24.78
C ILE A 355 7.14 8.63 25.75
N GLU A 356 5.92 8.82 25.25
CA GLU A 356 4.72 9.09 26.04
C GLU A 356 3.74 7.91 25.97
N LEU A 357 3.08 7.62 27.08
CA LEU A 357 2.03 6.61 27.15
C LEU A 357 0.70 7.27 27.45
N HIS A 358 -0.28 7.11 26.56
CA HIS A 358 -1.65 7.51 26.81
C HIS A 358 -2.42 6.26 27.17
N PHE A 359 -3.14 6.34 28.29
CA PHE A 359 -4.02 5.30 28.74
C PHE A 359 -5.42 5.87 28.92
N LYS A 360 -6.39 4.99 29.01
CA LYS A 360 -7.79 5.37 29.21
C LYS A 360 -7.97 6.31 30.40
N ASP A 361 -8.72 7.38 30.17
CA ASP A 361 -8.96 8.46 31.14
C ASP A 361 -7.71 9.29 31.54
N SER A 362 -6.56 9.09 30.88
CA SER A 362 -5.39 9.95 31.05
C SER A 362 -5.61 11.33 30.43
N SER A 363 -4.98 12.35 31.01
CA SER A 363 -4.98 13.70 30.47
C SER A 363 -3.60 14.31 30.63
N TRP A 364 -3.31 15.32 29.81
CA TRP A 364 -2.02 15.99 29.85
C TRP A 364 -1.73 16.59 31.25
N PRO A 365 -0.49 16.46 31.77
CA PRO A 365 0.68 15.83 31.14
C PRO A 365 0.62 14.29 31.19
N TYR A 366 0.95 13.66 30.06
CA TYR A 366 0.99 12.21 29.94
C TYR A 366 2.24 11.63 30.62
N PRO A 367 2.17 10.39 31.17
CA PRO A 367 3.35 9.67 31.59
C PRO A 367 4.38 9.59 30.47
N ALA A 368 5.59 10.07 30.73
CA ALA A 368 6.65 10.09 29.74
C ALA A 368 8.01 9.68 30.31
N ILE A 369 8.91 9.28 29.42
CA ILE A 369 10.33 9.06 29.70
C ILE A 369 11.18 9.60 28.54
N GLU A 370 12.37 10.11 28.86
CA GLU A 370 13.39 10.46 27.86
C GLU A 370 14.36 9.30 27.69
N VAL A 371 14.44 8.77 26.48
CA VAL A 371 15.45 7.80 26.06
C VAL A 371 16.64 8.57 25.49
N SER A 372 17.84 8.25 25.95
CA SER A 372 19.10 8.87 25.53
C SER A 372 20.11 7.79 25.12
N GLU A 373 21.32 8.21 24.72
CA GLU A 373 22.39 7.32 24.27
C GLU A 373 21.99 6.47 23.04
N ILE A 374 21.35 7.13 22.07
CA ILE A 374 21.04 6.55 20.76
C ILE A 374 22.32 6.55 19.94
N THR A 375 22.63 5.41 19.30
CA THR A 375 23.83 5.20 18.48
C THR A 375 23.45 4.75 17.08
N SER A 376 24.40 4.68 16.15
CA SER A 376 24.20 4.09 14.83
C SER A 376 23.94 2.58 14.86
N ASP A 377 24.31 1.92 15.95
CA ASP A 377 24.09 0.49 16.17
C ASP A 377 22.71 0.25 16.80
N TRP A 378 22.08 -0.87 16.44
CA TRP A 378 20.83 -1.33 17.04
C TRP A 378 20.98 -1.55 18.54
N LYS A 379 20.02 -1.01 19.29
CA LYS A 379 19.96 -1.13 20.74
C LYS A 379 18.58 -1.63 21.14
N HIS A 380 18.57 -2.77 21.84
CA HIS A 380 17.39 -3.28 22.52
C HIS A 380 17.14 -2.49 23.80
N LEU A 381 15.98 -1.86 23.90
CA LEU A 381 15.55 -1.11 25.07
C LEU A 381 14.49 -1.88 25.84
N GLU A 382 14.73 -2.05 27.13
CA GLU A 382 13.74 -2.48 28.10
C GLU A 382 13.48 -1.34 29.10
N ILE A 383 12.30 -0.74 29.02
CA ILE A 383 11.90 0.39 29.85
C ILE A 383 10.91 -0.11 30.89
N ASP A 384 11.31 -0.13 32.16
CA ASP A 384 10.40 -0.46 33.25
C ASP A 384 9.25 0.55 33.30
N LEU A 385 8.01 0.08 33.18
CA LEU A 385 6.83 0.97 33.16
C LEU A 385 6.68 1.74 34.48
N SER A 386 7.26 1.23 35.57
CA SER A 386 7.31 1.93 36.87
C SER A 386 8.12 3.24 36.87
N GLN A 387 8.94 3.49 35.84
CA GLN A 387 9.79 4.70 35.72
C GLN A 387 9.06 5.89 35.10
N PHE A 388 7.93 5.69 34.40
CA PHE A 388 7.20 6.78 33.76
C PHE A 388 6.66 7.78 34.80
N LEU A 389 6.74 9.08 34.48
CA LEU A 389 6.27 10.17 35.35
C LEU A 389 5.18 11.02 34.66
N PRO A 390 4.05 11.31 35.34
CA PRO A 390 3.65 10.77 36.65
C PRO A 390 3.43 9.25 36.60
N GLN A 391 3.54 8.59 37.76
CA GLN A 391 3.44 7.13 37.83
C GLN A 391 2.13 6.61 37.26
N LEU A 392 2.23 5.55 36.46
CA LEU A 392 1.10 4.82 35.91
C LEU A 392 0.24 4.17 37.01
N PRO A 393 -1.06 3.89 36.75
CA PRO A 393 -1.86 2.97 37.56
C PRO A 393 -1.27 1.55 37.57
N GLU A 394 -1.65 0.72 38.55
CA GLU A 394 -1.11 -0.66 38.68
C GLU A 394 -1.45 -1.54 37.46
N GLU A 395 -2.68 -1.42 36.97
CA GLU A 395 -3.16 -1.95 35.69
C GLU A 395 -3.87 -0.84 34.94
N PHE A 396 -3.67 -0.77 33.63
CA PHE A 396 -4.29 0.25 32.79
C PHE A 396 -4.49 -0.24 31.35
N GLU A 397 -5.51 0.31 30.69
CA GLU A 397 -5.77 0.11 29.26
C GLU A 397 -4.93 1.12 28.48
N LEU A 398 -3.89 0.64 27.78
CA LEU A 398 -3.00 1.46 26.98
C LEU A 398 -3.67 1.78 25.64
N GLU A 399 -3.85 3.07 25.34
CA GLU A 399 -4.57 3.55 24.15
C GLU A 399 -3.62 4.14 23.11
N GLN A 400 -2.44 4.64 23.52
CA GLN A 400 -1.46 5.20 22.58
C GLN A 400 -0.04 5.13 23.13
N ILE A 401 0.92 4.82 22.25
CA ILE A 401 2.34 5.10 22.47
C ILE A 401 2.75 6.23 21.53
N ALA A 402 3.34 7.30 22.04
CA ALA A 402 3.88 8.38 21.21
C ALA A 402 5.39 8.46 21.34
N ILE A 403 6.09 8.65 20.22
CA ILE A 403 7.54 8.81 20.15
C ILE A 403 7.81 10.19 19.58
N ILE A 404 8.29 11.10 20.41
CA ILE A 404 8.30 12.55 20.17
C ILE A 404 9.72 13.09 20.21
N PHE A 405 10.06 13.93 19.23
CA PHE A 405 11.23 14.80 19.25
C PHE A 405 10.80 16.21 19.63
N GLU A 406 11.49 16.81 20.60
CA GLU A 406 11.21 18.17 21.06
C GLU A 406 12.42 19.05 20.81
N GLY A 407 12.26 20.17 20.10
CA GLY A 407 13.37 21.01 19.65
C GLY A 407 14.20 21.65 20.77
N ASN A 408 13.71 21.65 22.01
CA ASN A 408 14.48 22.09 23.17
C ASN A 408 15.33 20.96 23.81
N ASN A 409 15.13 19.71 23.37
CA ASN A 409 15.72 18.49 23.93
C ASN A 409 16.59 17.70 22.94
N VAL A 410 16.54 18.04 21.64
CA VAL A 410 17.45 17.55 20.60
C VAL A 410 18.36 18.69 20.17
N ASP A 411 19.67 18.59 20.42
CA ASP A 411 20.63 19.64 20.04
C ASP A 411 20.78 19.72 18.50
N ASN A 412 20.48 18.61 17.81
CA ASN A 412 20.42 18.52 16.36
C ASN A 412 18.98 18.76 15.86
N HIS A 413 18.75 19.91 15.21
CA HIS A 413 17.47 20.32 14.62
C HIS A 413 16.98 19.47 13.44
N GLN A 414 17.76 18.48 13.00
CA GLN A 414 17.38 17.48 12.02
C GLN A 414 18.10 16.16 12.34
N GLY A 415 17.46 15.05 12.01
CA GLY A 415 18.04 13.73 12.20
C GLY A 415 17.10 12.62 11.77
N ALA A 416 17.50 11.37 12.00
CA ALA A 416 16.58 10.25 11.88
C ALA A 416 16.90 9.13 12.88
N ILE A 417 15.87 8.38 13.23
CA ILE A 417 15.98 7.10 13.94
C ILE A 417 15.23 6.02 13.18
N TYR A 418 15.63 4.78 13.44
CA TYR A 418 14.95 3.57 13.03
C TYR A 418 14.41 2.90 14.28
N ILE A 419 13.19 2.41 14.21
CA ILE A 419 12.50 1.78 15.34
C ILE A 419 11.94 0.45 14.88
N ASP A 420 12.05 -0.54 15.76
CA ASP A 420 11.43 -1.82 15.55
C ASP A 420 11.04 -2.55 16.86
N ASN A 421 10.40 -3.72 16.76
CA ASN A 421 10.16 -4.69 17.81
C ASN A 421 9.52 -4.10 19.08
N ILE A 422 8.52 -3.26 18.88
CA ILE A 422 7.77 -2.61 19.94
C ILE A 422 6.85 -3.64 20.61
N GLY A 423 6.95 -3.80 21.91
CA GLY A 423 6.14 -4.75 22.68
C GLY A 423 6.14 -4.52 24.18
N VAL A 424 5.50 -5.41 24.92
CA VAL A 424 5.43 -5.37 26.39
C VAL A 424 5.78 -6.73 26.98
N LEU A 425 6.69 -6.73 27.97
CA LEU A 425 6.98 -7.85 28.86
C LEU A 425 6.17 -7.70 30.15
N GLN A 426 5.61 -8.81 30.65
CA GLN A 426 4.90 -8.87 31.94
C GLN A 426 5.44 -9.97 32.84
#